data_AF-A0A259BMX3-F1
#
_entry.id   AF-A0A259BMX3-F1
#
_cell.length_a   1.000
_cell.length_b   1.000
_cell.length_c   1.000
_cell.angle_alpha   90.00
_cell.angle_beta   90.00
_cell.angle_gamma   90.00
#
_symmetry.space_group_name_H-M   'P 1'
#
loop_
_entity.id
_entity.type
_entity.pdbx_description
1 polymer ?
#
loop_
_entity_poly.entity_id
_entity_poly.type
_entity_poly.pdbx_seq_one_letter_code
_entity_poly.pdbx_strand_id
1 'polypeptide(L)'
;MSRIQPYLFPILGIAAVNGIFSPLVLPAAILMAPFLPGFFTSSVSILFFLTSIVISTCTIMVAGVPAALFERLTGRKETDEVTMWIWLAGTAVISMPAVSRFFTVGF
;
A
#
# COMPACT_ATOMS: atom_id res chain seq x y z
N MET A 1 11.56 -1.39 -22.31
CA MET A 1 11.32 -1.50 -20.85
C MET A 1 12.51 -0.89 -20.13
N SER A 2 12.32 0.11 -19.27
CA SER A 2 13.41 0.59 -18.39
C SER A 2 13.73 -0.48 -17.33
N ARG A 3 14.98 -0.57 -16.88
CA ARG A 3 15.47 -1.60 -15.93
C ARG A 3 14.72 -1.60 -14.59
N ILE A 4 14.05 -0.49 -14.26
CA ILE A 4 13.30 -0.26 -13.01
C ILE A 4 11.82 -0.65 -13.06
N GLN A 5 11.24 -0.84 -14.24
CA GLN A 5 9.83 -1.22 -14.40
C GLN A 5 9.40 -2.52 -13.69
N PRO A 6 10.23 -3.59 -13.60
CA PRO A 6 9.79 -4.83 -12.95
C PRO A 6 9.54 -4.69 -11.43
N TYR A 7 10.06 -3.66 -10.77
CA TYR A 7 9.88 -3.44 -9.33
C TYR A 7 8.49 -2.90 -8.97
N LEU A 8 7.79 -2.26 -9.92
CA LEU A 8 6.47 -1.67 -9.66
C LEU A 8 5.39 -2.73 -9.43
N PHE A 9 5.47 -3.86 -10.14
CA PHE A 9 4.51 -4.96 -9.99
C PHE A 9 4.51 -5.57 -8.59
N PRO A 10 5.64 -5.98 -7.98
CA PRO A 10 5.65 -6.50 -6.62
C PRO A 10 5.27 -5.43 -5.59
N ILE A 11 5.67 -4.16 -5.76
CA ILE A 11 5.22 -3.06 -4.87
C ILE A 11 3.69 -2.98 -4.89
N LEU A 12 3.09 -2.93 -6.08
CA LEU A 12 1.64 -2.87 -6.25
C LEU A 12 0.95 -4.09 -5.66
N GLY A 13 1.48 -5.29 -5.92
CA GLY A 13 0.92 -6.56 -5.43
C GLY A 13 0.93 -6.64 -3.91
N ILE A 14 2.07 -6.33 -3.28
CA ILE A 14 2.21 -6.34 -1.82
C ILE A 14 1.28 -5.30 -1.18
N ALA A 15 1.21 -4.09 -1.75
CA ALA A 15 0.32 -3.06 -1.25
C ALA A 15 -1.15 -3.42 -1.39
N ALA A 16 -1.55 -4.09 -2.48
CA ALA A 16 -2.91 -4.60 -2.66
C ALA A 16 -3.27 -5.66 -1.62
N VAL A 17 -2.37 -6.61 -1.35
CA VAL A 17 -2.54 -7.59 -0.27
C VAL A 17 -2.67 -6.86 1.08
N ASN A 18 -1.84 -5.83 1.33
CA ASN A 18 -1.97 -5.03 2.52
C ASN A 18 -3.34 -4.36 2.62
N GLY A 19 -3.83 -3.72 1.56
CA GLY A 19 -5.14 -3.10 1.56
C GLY A 19 -6.28 -4.05 1.93
N ILE A 20 -6.23 -5.29 1.45
CA ILE A 20 -7.28 -6.28 1.68
C ILE A 20 -7.20 -6.87 3.10
N PHE A 21 -6.00 -7.25 3.56
CA PHE A 21 -5.81 -8.00 4.80
C PHE A 21 -5.38 -7.13 5.99
N SER A 22 -5.21 -5.82 5.80
CA SER A 22 -4.70 -4.93 6.84
C SER A 22 -5.58 -4.93 8.09
N PRO A 23 -4.99 -4.97 9.30
CA PRO A 23 -5.71 -4.76 10.56
C PRO A 23 -6.40 -3.40 10.63
N LEU A 24 -5.97 -2.44 9.80
CA LEU A 24 -6.50 -1.09 9.76
C LEU A 24 -7.76 -0.94 8.89
N VAL A 25 -8.20 -1.98 8.17
CA VAL A 25 -9.37 -1.88 7.29
C VAL A 25 -10.62 -1.43 8.02
N LEU A 26 -10.95 -2.02 9.18
CA LEU A 26 -12.13 -1.62 9.95
C LEU A 26 -12.06 -0.18 10.47
N PRO A 27 -11.00 0.24 11.21
CA PRO A 27 -10.92 1.63 11.67
C PRO A 27 -10.84 2.62 10.51
N ALA A 28 -10.14 2.27 9.41
CA ALA A 28 -10.11 3.11 8.22
C ALA A 28 -11.50 3.23 7.58
N ALA A 29 -12.30 2.16 7.52
CA ALA A 29 -13.65 2.19 6.95
C ALA A 29 -14.59 3.10 7.75
N ILE A 30 -14.46 3.09 9.08
CA ILE A 30 -15.21 4.01 9.96
C ILE A 30 -14.81 5.47 9.67
N LEU A 31 -13.52 5.74 9.48
CA LEU A 31 -13.03 7.07 9.12
C LEU A 31 -13.42 7.48 7.70
N MET A 32 -13.53 6.53 6.76
CA MET A 32 -13.85 6.77 5.36
C MET A 32 -15.35 7.03 5.16
N ALA A 33 -16.22 6.37 5.92
CA ALA A 33 -17.67 6.42 5.73
C ALA A 33 -18.27 7.85 5.64
N PRO A 34 -17.85 8.86 6.44
CA PRO A 34 -18.36 10.22 6.31
C PRO A 34 -17.98 10.92 5.00
N PHE A 35 -16.92 10.48 4.32
CA PHE A 35 -16.44 11.06 3.06
C PHE A 35 -17.07 10.41 1.83
N LEU A 36 -17.85 9.33 2.01
CA LEU A 36 -18.52 8.62 0.92
C LEU A 36 -19.99 9.03 0.81
N PRO A 37 -20.53 9.14 -0.42
CA PRO A 37 -21.96 9.23 -0.63
C PRO A 37 -22.70 8.04 0.02
N GLY A 38 -23.91 8.30 0.54
CA GLY A 38 -24.71 7.30 1.26
C GLY A 38 -24.99 6.01 0.48
N PHE A 39 -25.03 6.09 -0.85
CA PHE A 39 -25.15 4.90 -1.71
C PHE A 39 -24.01 3.89 -1.51
N PHE A 40 -22.77 4.36 -1.33
CA PHE A 40 -21.60 3.48 -1.14
C PHE A 40 -21.50 2.94 0.28
N THR A 41 -21.96 3.69 1.28
CA THR A 41 -21.95 3.25 2.69
C THR A 41 -23.10 2.32 3.04
N SER A 42 -24.13 2.24 2.18
CA SER A 42 -25.27 1.33 2.34
C SER A 42 -24.88 -0.15 2.17
N SER A 43 -23.75 -0.44 1.53
CA SER A 43 -23.23 -1.79 1.36
C SER A 43 -21.89 -1.94 2.06
N VAL A 44 -21.84 -2.86 3.05
CA VAL A 44 -20.62 -3.16 3.80
C VAL A 44 -19.51 -3.62 2.85
N SER A 45 -19.81 -4.48 1.88
CA SER A 45 -18.81 -4.98 0.93
C SER A 45 -18.17 -3.87 0.11
N ILE A 46 -18.96 -2.89 -0.34
CA ILE A 46 -18.48 -1.75 -1.13
C ILE A 46 -17.60 -0.83 -0.27
N LEU A 47 -18.04 -0.52 0.95
CA LEU A 47 -17.28 0.31 1.89
C LEU A 47 -15.90 -0.29 2.18
N PHE A 48 -15.83 -1.60 2.45
CA PHE A 48 -14.57 -2.30 2.72
C PHE A 48 -13.68 -2.37 1.48
N PHE A 49 -14.25 -2.60 0.30
CA PHE A 49 -13.51 -2.57 -0.96
C PHE A 49 -12.86 -1.20 -1.23
N LEU A 50 -13.62 -0.11 -1.13
CA LEU A 50 -13.09 1.24 -1.33
C LEU A 50 -12.02 1.57 -0.28
N THR A 51 -12.25 1.18 0.97
CA THR A 51 -11.26 1.35 2.05
C THR A 51 -9.97 0.59 1.75
N SER A 52 -10.04 -0.63 1.21
CA SER A 52 -8.86 -1.42 0.84
C SER A 52 -8.01 -0.74 -0.23
N ILE A 53 -8.63 -0.08 -1.21
CA ILE A 53 -7.92 0.68 -2.26
C ILE A 53 -7.21 1.88 -1.64
N VAL A 54 -7.87 2.59 -0.72
CA VAL A 54 -7.28 3.72 0.00
C VAL A 54 -6.06 3.26 0.80
N ILE A 55 -6.18 2.18 1.58
CA ILE A 55 -5.06 1.63 2.35
C ILE A 55 -3.92 1.17 1.44
N SER A 56 -4.22 0.50 0.32
CA SER A 56 -3.21 0.10 -0.67
C SER A 56 -2.44 1.32 -1.19
N THR A 57 -3.16 2.37 -1.55
CA THR A 57 -2.58 3.61 -2.08
C THR A 57 -1.73 4.32 -1.01
N CYS A 58 -2.25 4.44 0.21
CA CYS A 58 -1.49 5.00 1.33
C CYS A 58 -0.23 4.20 1.62
N THR A 59 -0.28 2.87 1.53
CA THR A 59 0.88 1.99 1.71
C THR A 59 1.97 2.33 0.70
N ILE A 60 1.61 2.44 -0.58
CA ILE A 60 2.54 2.81 -1.66
C ILE A 60 3.15 4.19 -1.41
N MET A 61 2.33 5.18 -1.04
CA MET A 61 2.77 6.55 -0.79
C MET A 61 3.72 6.63 0.41
N VAL A 62 3.36 6.04 1.55
CA VAL A 62 4.17 6.06 2.78
C VAL A 62 5.46 5.27 2.58
N ALA A 63 5.42 4.11 1.93
CA ALA A 63 6.61 3.34 1.58
C ALA A 63 7.54 4.08 0.60
N GLY A 64 7.00 4.96 -0.24
CA GLY A 64 7.78 5.78 -1.18
C GLY A 64 8.55 6.91 -0.50
N VAL A 65 8.14 7.36 0.68
CA VAL A 65 8.82 8.43 1.44
C VAL A 65 10.29 8.11 1.72
N PRO A 66 10.67 6.96 2.32
CA PRO A 66 12.08 6.65 2.56
C PRO A 66 12.90 6.53 1.26
N ALA A 67 12.29 6.05 0.17
CA ALA A 67 12.94 5.96 -1.13
C ALA A 67 13.24 7.36 -1.70
N ALA A 68 12.25 8.26 -1.68
CA ALA A 68 12.42 9.65 -2.10
C ALA A 68 13.40 10.42 -1.21
N LEU A 69 13.42 10.13 0.10
CA LEU A 69 14.38 10.73 1.02
C LEU A 69 15.80 10.26 0.71
N PHE A 70 16.00 8.97 0.45
CA PHE A 70 17.29 8.42 0.05
C PHE A 70 17.86 9.10 -1.20
N GLU A 71 17.04 9.28 -2.25
CA GLU A 71 17.46 10.01 -3.45
C GLU A 71 17.93 11.42 -3.13
N ARG A 72 17.14 12.17 -2.34
CA ARG A 72 17.45 13.56 -1.97
C ARG A 72 18.71 13.67 -1.13
N LEU A 73 18.89 12.79 -0.16
CA LEU A 73 20.07 12.80 0.73
C LEU A 73 21.36 12.40 0.03
N THR A 74 21.25 11.61 -1.05
CA THR A 74 22.42 11.12 -1.80
C THR A 74 22.70 11.92 -3.08
N GLY A 75 21.88 12.93 -3.40
CA GLY A 75 22.06 13.78 -4.57
C GLY A 75 21.79 13.09 -5.90
N ARG A 76 21.03 11.99 -5.91
CA ARG A 76 20.66 11.26 -7.13
C ARG A 76 19.73 12.11 -7.99
N LYS A 77 20.02 12.19 -9.29
CA LYS A 77 19.20 12.92 -10.28
C LYS A 77 18.21 12.03 -11.02
N GLU A 78 18.46 10.73 -11.02
CA GLU A 78 17.60 9.72 -11.63
C GLU A 78 17.37 8.59 -10.63
N THR A 79 16.20 7.97 -10.72
CA THR A 79 15.83 6.82 -9.90
C THR A 79 16.64 5.60 -10.33
N ASP A 80 17.42 5.07 -9.39
CA ASP A 80 18.22 3.87 -9.58
C ASP A 80 17.55 2.64 -8.97
N GLU A 81 18.20 1.50 -9.20
CA GLU A 81 17.76 0.20 -8.69
C GLU A 81 17.72 0.18 -7.15
N VAL A 82 18.64 0.88 -6.48
CA VAL A 82 18.71 0.93 -5.02
C VAL A 82 17.49 1.65 -4.44
N THR A 83 17.08 2.78 -5.01
CA THR A 83 15.84 3.46 -4.60
C THR A 83 14.63 2.53 -4.72
N MET A 84 14.53 1.78 -5.82
CA MET A 84 13.41 0.84 -6.02
C MET A 84 13.40 -0.29 -4.99
N TRP A 85 14.57 -0.81 -4.62
CA TRP A 85 14.69 -1.78 -3.52
C TRP A 85 14.27 -1.20 -2.18
N ILE A 86 14.62 0.06 -1.88
CA ILE A 86 14.19 0.74 -0.65
C ILE A 86 12.67 0.88 -0.63
N TRP A 87 12.05 1.26 -1.75
CA TRP A 87 10.59 1.37 -1.83
C TRP A 87 9.91 0.00 -1.66
N LEU A 88 10.44 -1.03 -2.31
CA LEU A 88 9.94 -2.39 -2.18
C LEU A 88 10.06 -2.90 -0.74
N ALA A 89 11.21 -2.70 -0.10
CA ALA A 89 11.43 -3.08 1.29
C ALA A 89 10.50 -2.31 2.24
N GLY A 90 10.34 -1.00 2.05
CA GLY A 90 9.39 -0.18 2.82
C GLY A 90 7.96 -0.69 2.69
N THR A 91 7.55 -1.05 1.47
CA THR A 91 6.22 -1.62 1.20
C THR A 91 6.04 -2.95 1.91
N ALA A 92 7.04 -3.84 1.85
CA ALA A 92 7.01 -5.13 2.53
C ALA A 92 6.95 -5.00 4.06
N VAL A 93 7.75 -4.10 4.65
CA VAL A 93 7.77 -3.85 6.10
C VAL A 93 6.41 -3.34 6.59
N ILE A 94 5.83 -2.35 5.92
CA ILE A 94 4.50 -1.82 6.28
C ILE A 94 3.42 -2.91 6.17
N SER A 95 3.59 -3.85 5.24
CA SER A 95 2.60 -4.89 4.95
C SER A 95 2.74 -6.14 5.82
N MET A 96 3.76 -6.23 6.69
CA MET A 96 3.97 -7.40 7.57
C MET A 96 2.72 -7.83 8.36
N PRO A 97 1.95 -6.93 9.00
CA PRO A 97 0.75 -7.33 9.75
C PRO A 97 -0.37 -7.88 8.85
N ALA A 98 -0.44 -7.46 7.59
CA ALA A 98 -1.40 -8.00 6.64
C ALA A 98 -0.97 -9.38 6.13
N VAL A 99 0.34 -9.60 5.95
CA VAL A 99 0.88 -10.91 5.55
C VAL A 99 0.58 -11.97 6.60
N SER A 100 0.74 -11.68 7.90
CA SER A 100 0.39 -12.64 8.95
C SER A 100 -1.10 -12.99 8.96
N ARG A 101 -1.97 -11.99 8.75
CA ARG A 101 -3.42 -12.20 8.62
C ARG A 101 -3.80 -12.94 7.35
N PHE A 102 -3.11 -12.70 6.24
CA PHE A 102 -3.29 -13.45 4.99
C PHE A 102 -3.08 -14.95 5.21
N PHE A 103 -2.02 -15.35 5.92
CA PHE A 103 -1.76 -16.77 6.21
C PHE A 103 -2.69 -17.36 7.28
N THR A 104 -3.33 -16.54 8.12
CA THR A 104 -4.24 -17.02 9.18
C THR A 104 -5.69 -17.13 8.71
N VAL A 105 -6.11 -16.26 7.78
CA VAL A 105 -7.51 -16.15 7.32
C VAL A 105 -7.68 -16.61 5.87
N GLY A 106 -6.64 -16.50 5.06
CA GLY A 106 -6.67 -16.78 3.62
C GLY A 106 -6.32 -18.23 3.23
N PHE A 107 -5.91 -19.08 4.17
CA PHE A 107 -5.63 -20.51 3.99
C PHE A 107 -6.04 -21.32 5.22
#